data_AF-A0A7X3RIM8-F1
#
_entry.id   AF-A0A7X3RIM8-F1
#
_cell.length_a   1.000
_cell.length_b   1.000
_cell.length_c   1.000
_cell.angle_alpha   90.00
_cell.angle_beta   90.00
_cell.angle_gamma   90.00
#
_symmetry.space_group_name_H-M   'P 1'
#
loop_
_entity.id
_entity.type
_entity.pdbx_description
1 polymer ?
#
loop_
_entity_poly.entity_id
_entity_poly.type
_entity_poly.pdbx_seq_one_letter_code
_entity_poly.pdbx_strand_id
1 'polypeptide(L)'
;YEGNSSAAGIINCWNSEHYRAEFEQGAVEIAGGNQMTIHRVGGETEVYEAPPIPYHAHTHLFDEFLNWLDGGEPSDTRIEDNIKSFVLVIAAMETTVDGQPKRIVDYLSDLDI
;
A
#
# COMPACT_ATOMS: atom_id res chain seq x y z
N TYR A 1 -5.54 -9.57 -16.46
CA TYR A 1 -4.35 -10.19 -17.09
C TYR A 1 -3.28 -9.11 -17.05
N GLU A 2 -2.15 -9.23 -16.39
CA GLU A 2 -1.25 -10.36 -16.10
C GLU A 2 -1.01 -10.49 -14.58
N GLY A 3 -0.98 -11.73 -14.06
CA GLY A 3 -0.87 -12.04 -12.63
C GLY A 3 0.53 -12.54 -12.27
N ASN A 4 0.94 -12.30 -11.02
CA ASN A 4 2.17 -12.86 -10.47
C ASN A 4 1.83 -13.93 -9.42
N SER A 5 2.35 -15.13 -9.66
CA SER A 5 2.42 -16.25 -8.73
C SER A 5 3.75 -16.17 -7.96
N SER A 6 3.72 -15.70 -6.72
CA SER A 6 4.83 -15.92 -5.77
C SER A 6 4.29 -16.20 -4.35
N ALA A 7 4.74 -17.33 -3.80
CA ALA A 7 4.67 -17.75 -2.39
C ALA A 7 3.36 -17.49 -1.61
N ALA A 8 2.44 -18.47 -1.63
CA ALA A 8 1.43 -18.74 -0.58
C ALA A 8 0.62 -17.56 -0.01
N GLY A 9 0.43 -16.48 -0.76
CA GLY A 9 -0.57 -15.45 -0.48
C GLY A 9 -1.80 -15.68 -1.35
N ILE A 10 -2.97 -15.88 -0.74
CA ILE A 10 -4.25 -15.78 -1.46
C ILE A 10 -4.42 -14.29 -1.78
N ILE A 11 -4.17 -13.90 -3.03
CA ILE A 11 -4.55 -12.58 -3.51
C ILE A 11 -6.01 -12.64 -3.92
N ASN A 12 -6.86 -12.06 -3.08
CA ASN A 12 -8.26 -11.87 -3.40
C ASN A 12 -8.37 -10.65 -4.36
N CYS A 13 -9.23 -10.76 -5.37
CA CYS A 13 -9.18 -9.97 -6.62
C CYS A 13 -9.50 -8.46 -6.40
N TRP A 14 -9.45 -7.66 -7.48
CA TRP A 14 -9.75 -6.20 -7.50
C TRP A 14 -10.89 -5.80 -6.53
N ASN A 15 -10.64 -4.84 -5.64
CA ASN A 15 -11.45 -4.42 -4.48
C ASN A 15 -11.57 -5.40 -3.29
N SER A 16 -10.76 -6.46 -3.26
CA SER A 16 -10.67 -7.40 -2.13
C SER A 16 -9.21 -7.58 -1.75
N GLU A 17 -8.51 -6.48 -1.50
CA GLU A 17 -7.15 -6.57 -1.00
C GLU A 17 -7.13 -7.22 0.39
N HIS A 18 -6.14 -8.08 0.60
CA HIS A 18 -5.83 -8.66 1.89
C HIS A 18 -4.62 -7.93 2.46
N TYR A 19 -4.80 -7.29 3.61
CA TYR A 19 -3.72 -6.63 4.33
C TYR A 19 -3.56 -7.30 5.68
N ARG A 20 -2.32 -7.65 6.03
CA ARG A 20 -1.97 -8.14 7.37
C ARG A 20 -0.70 -7.46 7.84
N ALA A 21 -0.76 -6.88 9.03
CA ALA A 21 0.36 -6.29 9.72
C ALA A 21 0.67 -7.11 10.97
N GLU A 22 1.91 -7.58 11.10
CA GLU A 22 2.37 -8.38 12.24
C GLU A 22 3.25 -7.54 13.16
N PHE A 23 3.02 -7.69 14.47
CA PHE A 23 3.67 -6.95 15.54
C PHE A 23 4.10 -7.92 16.65
N GLU A 24 4.96 -7.47 17.56
CA GLU A 24 5.48 -8.30 18.66
C GLU A 24 4.36 -8.92 19.52
N GLN A 25 3.25 -8.21 19.70
CA GLN A 25 2.16 -8.58 20.61
C GLN A 25 0.89 -9.07 19.88
N GLY A 26 0.95 -9.25 18.56
CA GLY A 26 -0.22 -9.63 17.79
C GLY A 26 -0.16 -9.31 16.31
N ALA A 27 -1.30 -9.42 15.65
CA ALA A 27 -1.45 -9.07 14.24
C ALA A 27 -2.81 -8.43 13.98
N VAL A 28 -2.86 -7.60 12.95
CA VAL A 28 -4.08 -6.97 12.45
C VAL A 28 -4.28 -7.37 11.01
N GLU A 29 -5.51 -7.73 10.65
CA GLU A 29 -5.85 -8.23 9.33
C GLU A 29 -7.12 -7.59 8.77
N ILE A 30 -7.10 -7.24 7.49
CA ILE A 30 -8.24 -6.78 6.71
C ILE A 30 -8.33 -7.70 5.50
N ALA A 31 -9.44 -8.44 5.34
CA ALA A 31 -9.62 -9.44 4.29
C ALA A 31 -10.81 -9.12 3.35
N GLY A 32 -11.38 -7.92 3.46
CA GLY A 32 -12.52 -7.45 2.69
C GLY A 32 -13.57 -6.75 3.56
N GLY A 33 -14.34 -5.84 2.94
CA GLY A 33 -15.34 -5.03 3.65
C GLY A 33 -14.71 -4.01 4.60
N ASN A 34 -15.45 -3.67 5.66
CA ASN A 34 -15.05 -2.72 6.70
C ASN A 34 -14.65 -3.42 8.02
N GLN A 35 -14.42 -4.73 7.99
CA GLN A 35 -14.06 -5.49 9.17
C GLN A 35 -12.54 -5.69 9.27
N MET A 36 -12.04 -5.52 10.48
CA MET A 36 -10.65 -5.73 10.85
C MET A 36 -10.58 -6.79 11.94
N THR A 37 -9.79 -7.83 11.71
CA THR A 37 -9.53 -8.90 12.68
C THR A 37 -8.27 -8.56 13.47
N ILE A 38 -8.36 -8.61 14.79
CA ILE A 38 -7.25 -8.33 15.71
C ILE A 38 -6.91 -9.62 16.45
N HIS A 39 -5.66 -10.05 16.31
CA HIS A 39 -5.10 -11.19 17.03
C HIS A 39 -4.16 -10.67 18.11
N ARG A 40 -4.39 -11.00 19.38
CA ARG A 40 -3.47 -10.69 20.48
C ARG A 40 -2.82 -11.96 21.00
N VAL A 41 -1.54 -11.89 21.35
CA VAL A 41 -0.84 -13.02 21.96
C VAL A 41 -1.54 -13.41 23.27
N GLY A 42 -1.98 -14.66 23.38
CA GLY A 42 -2.68 -15.17 24.55
C GLY A 42 -4.10 -14.62 24.76
N GLY A 43 -4.63 -13.85 23.79
CA GLY A 43 -6.00 -13.35 23.79
C GLY A 43 -6.88 -14.07 22.77
N GLU A 44 -8.19 -13.89 22.92
CA GLU A 44 -9.15 -14.28 21.89
C GLU A 44 -9.03 -13.38 20.66
N THR A 45 -9.48 -13.89 19.51
CA THR A 45 -9.56 -13.07 18.29
C THR A 45 -10.73 -12.09 18.40
N GLU A 46 -10.47 -10.83 18.08
CA GLU A 46 -11.46 -9.76 18.10
C GLU A 46 -11.77 -9.29 16.68
N VAL A 47 -13.03 -8.94 16.44
CA VAL A 47 -13.46 -8.32 15.19
C VAL A 47 -13.88 -6.88 15.49
N TYR A 48 -13.21 -5.94 14.83
CA TYR A 48 -13.56 -4.53 14.84
C TYR A 48 -14.28 -4.19 13.53
N GLU A 49 -15.50 -3.67 13.64
CA GLU A 49 -16.22 -3.13 12.50
C GLU A 49 -15.95 -1.62 12.40
N ALA A 50 -15.24 -1.23 11.35
CA ALA A 50 -14.93 0.17 11.12
C ALA A 50 -16.21 0.94 10.76
N PRO A 51 -16.37 2.18 11.27
CA PRO A 51 -17.46 3.03 10.86
C PRO A 51 -17.40 3.30 9.34
N PRO A 52 -18.54 3.58 8.70
CA PRO A 52 -18.54 3.93 7.29
C PRO A 52 -17.70 5.19 7.05
N ILE A 53 -16.75 5.10 6.13
CA ILE A 53 -15.92 6.23 5.70
C ILE A 53 -16.52 6.77 4.39
N PRO A 54 -16.63 8.10 4.21
CA PRO A 54 -17.08 8.67 2.96
C PRO A 54 -16.20 8.21 1.79
N TYR A 55 -16.82 7.68 0.75
CA TYR A 55 -16.12 7.26 -0.45
C TYR A 55 -15.98 8.43 -1.42
N HIS A 56 -14.79 9.03 -1.46
CA HIS A 56 -14.51 10.19 -2.30
C HIS A 56 -14.00 9.81 -3.71
N ALA A 57 -13.39 8.61 -3.86
CA ALA A 57 -12.82 8.16 -5.13
C ALA A 57 -11.96 9.24 -5.81
N HIS A 58 -12.14 9.44 -7.12
CA HIS A 58 -11.44 10.44 -7.90
C HIS A 58 -11.68 11.89 -7.45
N THR A 59 -12.80 12.18 -6.74
CA THR A 59 -13.08 13.56 -6.30
C THR A 59 -12.05 14.06 -5.28
N HIS A 60 -11.48 13.15 -4.48
CA HIS A 60 -10.41 13.48 -3.55
C HIS A 60 -9.15 13.95 -4.29
N LEU A 61 -8.73 13.24 -5.33
CA LEU A 61 -7.55 13.59 -6.12
C LEU A 61 -7.70 14.94 -6.85
N PHE A 62 -8.92 15.24 -7.33
CA PHE A 62 -9.19 16.55 -7.93
C PHE A 62 -9.15 17.67 -6.91
N ASP A 63 -9.74 17.47 -5.74
CA ASP A 63 -9.73 18.45 -4.65
C ASP A 63 -8.30 18.73 -4.17
N GLU A 64 -7.52 17.68 -3.93
CA GLU A 64 -6.11 17.76 -3.54
C GLU A 64 -5.28 18.54 -4.56
N PHE A 65 -5.46 18.27 -5.87
CA PHE A 65 -4.75 18.98 -6.93
C PHE A 65 -5.17 20.47 -7.03
N LEU A 66 -6.46 20.78 -6.96
CA LEU A 66 -6.95 22.15 -7.04
C LEU A 66 -6.53 22.97 -5.82
N ASN A 67 -6.63 22.38 -4.61
CA ASN A 67 -6.17 23.01 -3.38
C ASN A 67 -4.67 23.33 -3.44
N TRP A 68 -3.86 22.43 -4.01
CA TRP A 68 -2.44 22.69 -4.21
C TRP A 68 -2.19 23.87 -5.17
N LEU A 69 -2.93 23.95 -6.29
CA LEU A 69 -2.82 25.09 -7.24
C LEU A 69 -3.18 26.43 -6.58
N ASP A 70 -4.11 26.42 -5.62
CA ASP A 70 -4.52 27.60 -4.86
C ASP A 70 -3.55 27.94 -3.69
N GLY A 71 -2.41 27.27 -3.60
CA GLY A 71 -1.36 27.52 -2.61
C GLY A 71 -1.49 26.70 -1.32
N GLY A 72 -2.35 25.68 -1.33
CA GLY A 72 -2.41 24.65 -0.30
C GLY A 72 -1.22 23.70 -0.34
N GLU A 73 -1.27 22.67 0.52
CA GLU A 73 -0.21 21.65 0.57
C GLU A 73 -0.12 20.87 -0.75
N PRO A 74 1.09 20.43 -1.14
CA PRO A 74 1.28 19.55 -2.28
C PRO A 74 0.49 18.24 -2.14
N SER A 75 0.12 17.66 -3.27
CA SER A 75 -0.47 16.32 -3.27
C SER A 75 0.51 15.29 -2.69
N ASP A 76 0.00 14.40 -1.84
CA ASP A 76 0.71 13.23 -1.28
C ASP A 76 1.22 12.29 -2.38
N THR A 77 0.60 12.32 -3.56
CA THR A 77 0.94 11.48 -4.72
C THR A 77 1.59 12.25 -5.87
N ARG A 78 2.15 13.43 -5.60
CA ARG A 78 2.96 14.18 -6.57
C ARG A 78 4.14 13.38 -7.11
N ILE A 79 4.72 13.84 -8.21
CA ILE A 79 5.72 13.10 -8.99
C ILE A 79 6.90 12.65 -8.11
N GLU A 80 7.43 13.52 -7.27
CA GLU A 80 8.60 13.24 -6.42
C GLU A 80 8.35 12.08 -5.44
N ASP A 81 7.13 11.97 -4.92
CA ASP A 81 6.75 10.93 -3.99
C ASP A 81 6.28 9.65 -4.73
N ASN A 82 5.61 9.81 -5.88
CA ASN A 82 5.18 8.69 -6.70
C ASN A 82 6.35 7.94 -7.36
N ILE A 83 7.46 8.62 -7.67
CA ILE A 83 8.69 7.98 -8.18
C ILE A 83 9.19 6.91 -7.21
N LYS A 84 9.11 7.15 -5.90
CA LYS A 84 9.54 6.19 -4.87
C LYS A 84 8.72 4.90 -4.95
N SER A 85 7.41 5.00 -5.22
CA SER A 85 6.56 3.83 -5.47
C SER A 85 6.92 3.11 -6.77
N PHE A 86 7.21 3.85 -7.83
CA PHE A 86 7.54 3.25 -9.13
C PHE A 86 8.90 2.53 -9.12
N VAL A 87 9.87 3.01 -8.34
CA VAL A 87 11.15 2.33 -8.11
C VAL A 87 10.94 0.93 -7.55
N LEU A 88 9.94 0.70 -6.69
CA LEU A 88 9.63 -0.63 -6.17
C LEU A 88 9.21 -1.60 -7.28
N VAL A 89 8.48 -1.10 -8.29
CA VAL A 89 8.07 -1.89 -9.47
C VAL A 89 9.29 -2.26 -10.31
N ILE A 90 10.18 -1.30 -10.58
CA ILE A 90 11.44 -1.54 -11.32
C ILE A 90 12.31 -2.56 -10.59
N ALA A 91 12.53 -2.38 -9.29
CA ALA A 91 13.31 -3.29 -8.46
C ALA A 91 12.72 -4.71 -8.46
N ALA A 92 11.39 -4.85 -8.41
CA ALA A 92 10.73 -6.14 -8.50
C ALA A 92 10.95 -6.80 -9.87
N MET A 93 10.82 -6.06 -10.97
CA MET A 93 11.10 -6.58 -12.32
C MET A 93 12.55 -7.06 -12.44
N GLU A 94 13.52 -6.28 -11.99
CA GLU A 94 14.94 -6.67 -12.07
C GLU A 94 15.26 -7.88 -11.17
N THR A 95 14.63 -7.97 -10.00
CA THR A 95 14.74 -9.16 -9.13
C THR A 95 14.26 -10.41 -9.86
N THR A 96 13.28 -10.34 -10.76
CA THR A 96 12.83 -11.52 -11.53
C THR A 96 13.87 -12.01 -12.54
N VAL A 97 14.82 -11.16 -12.94
CA VAL A 97 15.85 -11.49 -13.93
C VAL A 97 17.01 -12.25 -13.29
N ASP A 98 17.47 -11.83 -12.12
CA ASP A 98 18.68 -12.38 -11.47
C ASP A 98 18.44 -13.05 -10.11
N GLY A 99 17.22 -12.95 -9.57
CA GLY A 99 16.85 -13.49 -8.27
C GLY A 99 17.51 -12.79 -7.08
N GLN A 100 18.15 -11.63 -7.28
CA GLN A 100 18.89 -10.94 -6.24
C GLN A 100 18.07 -9.81 -5.62
N PRO A 101 18.14 -9.62 -4.29
CA PRO A 101 17.50 -8.49 -3.63
C PRO A 101 18.07 -7.17 -4.13
N LYS A 102 17.19 -6.17 -4.28
CA LYS A 102 17.56 -4.82 -4.72
C LYS A 102 17.51 -3.84 -3.55
N ARG A 103 18.51 -2.96 -3.48
CA ARG A 103 18.56 -1.87 -2.50
C ARG A 103 17.89 -0.65 -3.09
N ILE A 104 16.69 -0.34 -2.63
CA ILE A 104 15.84 0.73 -3.18
C ILE A 104 16.53 2.09 -3.16
N VAL A 105 17.30 2.39 -2.10
CA VAL A 105 18.05 3.64 -1.97
C VAL A 105 19.04 3.88 -3.12
N ASP A 106 19.57 2.81 -3.73
CA ASP A 106 20.55 2.94 -4.80
C ASP A 106 19.89 3.47 -6.10
N TYR A 107 18.60 3.22 -6.33
CA TYR A 107 17.83 3.72 -7.48
C TYR A 107 17.44 5.20 -7.35
N LEU A 108 17.50 5.74 -6.14
CA LEU A 108 17.15 7.13 -5.84
C LEU A 108 18.39 8.04 -5.77
N SER A 109 19.59 7.46 -5.83
CA SER A 109 20.84 8.14 -5.51
C SER A 109 21.21 9.32 -6.43
N ASP A 110 20.71 9.32 -7.67
CA ASP A 110 20.94 10.38 -8.66
C ASP A 110 19.78 11.39 -8.75
N LEU A 111 18.76 11.24 -7.90
CA LEU A 111 17.58 12.12 -7.87
C LEU A 111 17.67 13.07 -6.67
N ASP A 112 17.47 14.37 -6.91
CA ASP A 112 17.39 15.40 -5.87
C ASP A 112 15.97 15.45 -5.28
N ILE A 113 15.54 14.36 -4.64
CA ILE A 113 14.18 14.14 -4.08
C ILE A 113 14.18 13.52 -2.67
#